data_AF-F9RWY1-F1
#
_entry.id   AF-F9RWY1-F1
#
_cell.length_a   1.000
_cell.length_b   1.000
_cell.length_c   1.000
_cell.angle_alpha   90.00
_cell.angle_beta   90.00
_cell.angle_gamma   90.00
#
_symmetry.space_group_name_H-M   'P 1'
#
loop_
_entity.id
_entity.type
_entity.pdbx_description
1 polymer ?
#
loop_
_entity_poly.entity_id
_entity_poly.type
_entity_poly.pdbx_seq_one_letter_code
_entity_poly.pdbx_strand_id
1 'polypeptide(L)'
;MKLKVLVPIALIAIGAGLYGLSSQYFSKNAPAPVVSADNQPELASVYVVAQAIPKGKAITKASLEIEKVTEEQALKMGIDPSQPLSIPKGGVAIQDMTEGDFITPATLISPDEPGYINAVIDPDKVPYAVIVNPTDIVGGLITHGSLVDVVALSSEQQNLANEDTVTSYQTVSVSPVLMAVKVIKVSQETHEEGRNKSVTTITLILELTQKQVAKLAIAKNIAQLEVHKSLGLQEASELQANSGDVLPDYRAIVEFRAGEATIK
;
A
#
# COMPACT_ATOMS: atom_id res chain seq x y z
N MET A 1 -14.55 -83.98 56.51
CA MET A 1 -13.84 -82.91 57.26
C MET A 1 -14.83 -82.20 58.15
N LYS A 2 -14.51 -81.97 59.42
CA LYS A 2 -15.44 -81.47 60.44
C LYS A 2 -15.86 -80.02 60.10
N LEU A 3 -17.15 -79.72 60.12
CA LEU A 3 -17.76 -78.40 59.82
C LEU A 3 -17.04 -77.24 60.55
N LYS A 4 -16.45 -77.53 61.72
CA LYS A 4 -15.63 -76.61 62.53
C LYS A 4 -14.38 -76.06 61.83
N VAL A 5 -13.87 -76.72 60.79
CA VAL A 5 -12.71 -76.26 60.01
C VAL A 5 -13.13 -75.54 58.72
N LEU A 6 -14.34 -75.85 58.21
CA LEU A 6 -14.83 -75.26 56.96
C LEU A 6 -15.35 -73.82 57.15
N VAL A 7 -15.94 -73.53 58.31
CA VAL A 7 -16.44 -72.19 58.67
C VAL A 7 -15.33 -71.11 58.73
N PRO A 8 -14.18 -71.32 59.40
CA PRO A 8 -13.12 -70.30 59.41
C PRO A 8 -12.48 -70.11 58.03
N ILE A 9 -12.35 -71.17 57.23
CA ILE A 9 -11.82 -71.08 55.86
C ILE A 9 -12.77 -70.30 54.95
N ALA A 10 -14.09 -70.54 55.06
CA ALA A 10 -15.09 -69.79 54.30
C ALA A 10 -15.09 -68.29 54.69
N LEU A 11 -14.93 -67.97 55.98
CA LEU A 11 -14.83 -66.58 56.46
C LEU A 11 -13.58 -65.87 55.92
N ILE A 12 -12.44 -66.55 55.85
CA ILE A 12 -11.21 -65.99 55.27
C ILE A 12 -11.37 -65.79 53.76
N ALA A 13 -12.00 -66.72 53.05
CA ALA A 13 -12.25 -66.60 51.61
C ALA A 13 -13.20 -65.43 51.28
N ILE A 14 -14.24 -65.23 52.09
CA ILE A 14 -15.17 -64.08 51.94
C ILE A 14 -14.45 -62.77 52.28
N GLY A 15 -13.63 -62.74 53.34
CA GLY A 15 -12.82 -61.57 53.70
C GLY A 15 -11.84 -61.17 52.60
N ALA A 16 -11.16 -62.15 51.98
CA ALA A 16 -10.26 -61.91 50.86
C ALA A 16 -11.00 -61.44 49.60
N GLY A 17 -12.19 -62.00 49.32
CA GLY A 17 -13.06 -61.56 48.23
C GLY A 17 -13.57 -60.13 48.40
N LEU A 18 -13.99 -59.76 49.62
CA LEU A 18 -14.43 -58.40 49.94
C LEU A 18 -13.28 -57.39 49.90
N TYR A 19 -12.08 -57.76 50.36
CA TYR A 19 -10.90 -56.91 50.26
C TYR A 19 -10.49 -56.69 48.79
N GLY A 20 -10.52 -57.75 47.97
CA GLY A 20 -10.29 -57.68 46.52
C GLY A 20 -11.28 -56.75 45.81
N LEU A 21 -12.59 -56.88 46.08
CA LEU A 21 -13.61 -56.00 45.52
C LEU A 21 -13.46 -54.54 45.99
N SER A 22 -13.13 -54.33 47.27
CA SER A 22 -12.91 -52.97 47.80
C SER A 22 -11.73 -52.30 47.08
N SER A 23 -10.64 -53.03 46.82
CA SER A 23 -9.48 -52.49 46.11
C SER A 23 -9.80 -52.08 44.66
N GLN A 24 -10.70 -52.81 43.99
CA GLN A 24 -11.19 -52.46 42.64
C GLN A 24 -12.17 -51.27 42.66
N TYR A 25 -13.01 -51.13 43.68
CA TYR A 25 -13.88 -49.96 43.86
C TYR A 25 -13.07 -48.69 44.19
N PHE A 26 -12.05 -48.79 45.04
CA PHE A 26 -11.17 -47.66 45.36
C PHE A 26 -10.23 -47.29 44.21
N SER A 27 -9.80 -48.25 43.37
CA SER A 27 -8.99 -47.95 42.18
C SER A 27 -9.82 -47.36 41.02
N LYS A 28 -11.12 -47.65 40.96
CA LYS A 28 -12.05 -47.10 39.96
C LYS A 28 -12.57 -45.69 40.32
N ASN A 29 -12.45 -45.32 41.60
CA ASN A 29 -12.79 -43.99 42.15
C ASN A 29 -11.57 -43.20 42.64
N ALA A 30 -10.35 -43.64 42.33
CA ALA A 30 -9.22 -42.73 42.39
C ALA A 30 -9.50 -41.64 41.34
N PRO A 31 -9.56 -40.34 41.71
CA PRO A 31 -9.60 -39.30 40.72
C PRO A 31 -8.39 -39.57 39.81
N ALA A 32 -8.66 -39.80 38.52
CA ALA A 32 -7.59 -39.86 37.54
C ALA A 32 -6.69 -38.64 37.80
N PRO A 33 -5.36 -38.77 37.74
CA PRO A 33 -4.52 -37.58 37.71
C PRO A 33 -5.13 -36.71 36.63
N VAL A 34 -5.70 -35.58 37.05
CA VAL A 34 -6.10 -34.53 36.15
C VAL A 34 -4.79 -34.19 35.46
N VAL A 35 -4.63 -34.74 34.25
CA VAL A 35 -3.70 -34.22 33.28
C VAL A 35 -4.15 -32.78 33.20
N SER A 36 -3.41 -31.89 33.88
CA SER A 36 -3.53 -30.47 33.67
C SER A 36 -3.61 -30.33 32.17
N ALA A 37 -4.75 -29.84 31.67
CA ALA A 37 -4.83 -29.42 30.29
C ALA A 37 -3.55 -28.61 30.07
N ASP A 38 -2.72 -29.10 29.16
CA ASP A 38 -1.51 -28.42 28.76
C ASP A 38 -2.01 -27.04 28.33
N ASN A 39 -1.90 -26.04 29.21
CA ASN A 39 -2.14 -24.64 28.88
C ASN A 39 -0.94 -24.26 28.00
N GLN A 40 -0.87 -24.87 26.82
CA GLN A 40 0.01 -24.41 25.77
C GLN A 40 -0.43 -22.97 25.53
N PRO A 41 0.47 -21.99 25.74
CA PRO A 41 0.12 -20.60 25.55
C PRO A 41 -0.41 -20.46 24.12
N GLU A 42 -1.60 -19.91 23.97
CA GLU A 42 -2.14 -19.60 22.64
C GLU A 42 -1.14 -18.64 21.97
N LEU A 43 -0.73 -19.00 20.75
CA LEU A 43 0.32 -18.30 20.01
C LEU A 43 -0.31 -17.52 18.85
N ALA A 44 0.02 -16.23 18.77
CA ALA A 44 -0.32 -15.36 17.67
C ALA A 44 0.88 -15.18 16.72
N SER A 45 0.61 -15.07 15.42
CA SER A 45 1.63 -14.74 14.42
C SER A 45 1.73 -13.22 14.29
N VAL A 46 2.92 -12.66 14.50
CA VAL A 46 3.19 -11.22 14.37
C VAL A 46 4.29 -10.98 13.34
N TYR A 47 4.26 -9.80 12.71
CA TYR A 47 5.32 -9.39 11.80
C TYR A 47 6.43 -8.68 12.57
N VAL A 48 7.65 -9.07 12.28
CA VAL A 48 8.88 -8.49 12.82
C VAL A 48 9.71 -7.94 11.67
N VAL A 49 10.37 -6.82 11.90
CA VAL A 49 11.25 -6.18 10.94
C VAL A 49 12.52 -7.00 10.78
N ALA A 50 12.77 -7.48 9.55
CA ALA A 50 13.97 -8.25 9.21
C ALA A 50 15.11 -7.36 8.71
N GLN A 51 14.79 -6.16 8.21
CA GLN A 51 15.75 -5.18 7.72
C GLN A 51 15.27 -3.80 8.10
N ALA A 52 16.19 -2.92 8.53
CA ALA A 52 15.83 -1.57 8.95
C ALA A 52 14.96 -0.84 7.91
N ILE A 53 13.84 -0.29 8.36
CA ILE A 53 12.86 0.43 7.53
C ILE A 53 12.82 1.89 8.01
N PRO A 54 13.41 2.83 7.25
CA PRO A 54 13.33 4.24 7.59
C PRO A 54 11.89 4.76 7.57
N LYS A 55 11.63 5.82 8.34
CA LYS A 55 10.36 6.54 8.31
C LYS A 55 9.96 6.90 6.87
N GLY A 56 8.67 6.74 6.57
CA GLY A 56 8.09 7.06 5.27
C GLY A 56 8.43 6.07 4.16
N LYS A 57 9.20 5.01 4.44
CA LYS A 57 9.50 3.94 3.48
C LYS A 57 8.43 2.86 3.50
N ALA A 58 8.23 2.25 2.34
CA ALA A 58 7.26 1.19 2.14
C ALA A 58 7.63 -0.05 2.93
N ILE A 59 6.66 -0.59 3.66
CA ILE A 59 6.77 -1.87 4.36
C ILE A 59 6.44 -2.95 3.33
N THR A 60 7.41 -3.81 3.03
CA THR A 60 7.26 -4.88 2.05
C THR A 60 7.35 -6.24 2.73
N LYS A 61 6.77 -7.28 2.12
CA LYS A 61 6.90 -8.65 2.65
C LYS A 61 8.35 -9.12 2.73
N ALA A 62 9.25 -8.54 1.92
CA ALA A 62 10.67 -8.89 1.91
C ALA A 62 11.45 -8.29 3.09
N SER A 63 10.94 -7.20 3.70
CA SER A 63 11.54 -6.58 4.89
C SER A 63 10.97 -7.11 6.20
N LEU A 64 10.13 -8.16 6.15
CA LEU A 64 9.41 -8.71 7.29
C LEU A 64 9.65 -10.20 7.45
N GLU A 65 9.71 -10.62 8.70
CA GLU A 65 9.64 -12.02 9.12
C GLU A 65 8.41 -12.24 10.00
N ILE A 66 7.98 -13.49 10.14
CA ILE A 66 6.85 -13.86 11.00
C ILE A 66 7.40 -14.54 12.24
N GLU A 67 7.10 -13.98 13.40
CA GLU A 67 7.43 -14.55 14.70
C GLU A 67 6.15 -15.00 15.42
N LYS A 68 6.27 -16.04 16.25
CA LYS A 68 5.17 -16.51 17.10
C LYS A 68 5.35 -15.96 18.51
N VAL A 69 4.42 -15.15 18.95
CA VAL A 69 4.36 -14.60 20.31
C VAL A 69 3.13 -15.10 21.03
N THR A 70 3.08 -14.99 22.35
CA THR A 70 1.86 -15.31 23.11
C THR A 70 0.75 -14.32 22.79
N GLU A 71 -0.52 -14.75 22.86
CA GLU A 71 -1.65 -13.86 22.63
C GLU A 71 -1.67 -12.65 23.59
N GLU A 72 -1.25 -12.84 24.85
CA GLU A 72 -1.13 -11.74 25.81
C GLU A 72 -0.13 -10.67 25.35
N GLN A 73 1.01 -11.09 24.78
CA GLN A 73 2.00 -10.17 24.21
C GLN A 73 1.46 -9.46 22.97
N ALA A 74 0.78 -10.18 22.07
CA ALA A 74 0.16 -9.59 20.89
C ALA A 74 -0.85 -8.49 21.27
N LEU A 75 -1.74 -8.78 22.24
CA LEU A 75 -2.72 -7.82 22.74
C LEU A 75 -2.06 -6.59 23.39
N LYS A 76 -0.97 -6.77 24.14
CA LYS A 76 -0.18 -5.64 24.70
C LYS A 76 0.42 -4.74 23.62
N MET A 77 0.73 -5.30 22.45
CA MET A 77 1.20 -4.56 21.28
C MET A 77 0.07 -3.96 20.43
N GLY A 78 -1.20 -4.16 20.83
CA GLY A 78 -2.36 -3.70 20.07
C GLY A 78 -2.67 -4.55 18.82
N ILE A 79 -2.14 -5.77 18.76
CA ILE A 79 -2.44 -6.75 17.71
C ILE A 79 -3.51 -7.69 18.24
N ASP A 80 -4.66 -7.73 17.55
CA ASP A 80 -5.74 -8.66 17.87
C ASP A 80 -5.39 -10.07 17.35
N PRO A 81 -5.23 -11.08 18.22
CA PRO A 81 -4.96 -12.46 17.78
C PRO A 81 -6.04 -13.05 16.87
N SER A 82 -7.30 -12.59 17.01
CA SER A 82 -8.42 -13.04 16.18
C SER A 82 -8.40 -12.41 14.78
N GLN A 83 -7.70 -11.30 14.61
CA GLN A 83 -7.57 -10.57 13.35
C GLN A 83 -6.09 -10.26 13.05
N PRO A 84 -5.40 -11.15 12.32
CA PRO A 84 -4.00 -10.94 11.95
C PRO A 84 -3.81 -9.61 11.23
N LEU A 85 -2.78 -8.86 11.62
CA LEU A 85 -2.43 -7.60 10.97
C LEU A 85 -2.21 -7.84 9.47
N SER A 86 -2.86 -7.06 8.61
CA SER A 86 -2.64 -7.13 7.17
C SER A 86 -1.74 -5.97 6.75
N ILE A 87 -0.71 -6.25 5.95
CA ILE A 87 0.14 -5.21 5.38
C ILE A 87 -0.56 -4.64 4.13
N PRO A 88 -1.07 -3.40 4.17
CA PRO A 88 -1.77 -2.78 3.06
C PRO A 88 -0.79 -2.46 1.94
N LYS A 89 -1.26 -2.50 0.69
CA LYS A 89 -0.45 -2.06 -0.45
C LYS A 89 -0.14 -0.58 -0.28
N GLY A 90 1.14 -0.24 -0.33
CA GLY A 90 1.61 1.14 -0.13
C GLY A 90 1.67 1.59 1.32
N GLY A 91 1.49 0.67 2.27
CA GLY A 91 1.72 0.93 3.67
C GLY A 91 3.16 1.35 3.94
N VAL A 92 3.36 2.36 4.78
CA VAL A 92 4.68 2.89 5.13
C VAL A 92 4.91 2.91 6.63
N ALA A 93 6.18 2.91 7.04
CA ALA A 93 6.55 3.08 8.43
C ALA A 93 6.34 4.55 8.89
N ILE A 94 5.69 4.74 10.04
CA ILE A 94 5.44 6.08 10.61
C ILE A 94 6.71 6.64 11.29
N GLN A 95 7.62 5.76 11.69
CA GLN A 95 8.88 6.05 12.37
C GLN A 95 10.00 5.17 11.82
N ASP A 96 11.25 5.48 12.17
CA ASP A 96 12.37 4.59 11.86
C ASP A 96 12.22 3.28 12.62
N MET A 97 12.36 2.17 11.91
CA MET A 97 12.29 0.82 12.47
C MET A 97 13.62 0.09 12.26
N THR A 98 14.03 -0.63 13.28
CA THR A 98 15.24 -1.45 13.31
C THR A 98 14.89 -2.94 13.28
N GLU A 99 15.88 -3.76 12.95
CA GLU A 99 15.72 -5.21 12.96
C GLU A 99 15.27 -5.72 14.34
N GLY A 100 14.27 -6.59 14.36
CA GLY A 100 13.64 -7.09 15.58
C GLY A 100 12.43 -6.28 16.07
N ASP A 101 12.16 -5.10 15.48
CA ASP A 101 10.98 -4.31 15.86
C ASP A 101 9.68 -4.98 15.38
N PHE A 102 8.64 -4.94 16.20
CA PHE A 102 7.31 -5.46 15.84
C PHE A 102 6.54 -4.46 14.97
N ILE A 103 5.87 -4.96 13.93
CA ILE A 103 4.91 -4.17 13.16
C ILE A 103 3.56 -4.22 13.87
N THR A 104 3.05 -3.06 14.22
CA THR A 104 1.76 -2.88 14.89
C THR A 104 0.90 -1.89 14.08
N PRO A 105 -0.41 -1.80 14.36
CA PRO A 105 -1.24 -0.74 13.78
C PRO A 105 -0.74 0.68 14.06
N ALA A 106 0.07 0.88 15.11
CA ALA A 106 0.60 2.18 15.48
C ALA A 106 1.92 2.55 14.75
N THR A 107 2.59 1.57 14.13
CA THR A 107 3.89 1.79 13.43
C THR A 107 3.73 1.82 11.90
N LEU A 108 2.55 1.51 11.40
CA LEU A 108 2.20 1.39 9.99
C LEU A 108 1.08 2.37 9.64
N ILE A 109 1.17 3.06 8.52
CA ILE A 109 0.09 3.89 7.98
C ILE A 109 -0.20 3.54 6.52
N SER A 110 -1.48 3.46 6.19
CA SER A 110 -2.01 3.11 4.87
C SER A 110 -2.24 4.35 4.00
N PRO A 111 -2.17 4.26 2.66
CA PRO A 111 -2.46 5.38 1.76
C PRO A 111 -3.82 6.07 2.01
N ASP A 112 -4.79 5.32 2.51
CA ASP A 112 -6.16 5.80 2.75
C ASP A 112 -6.34 6.50 4.10
N GLU A 113 -5.35 6.40 5.00
CA GLU A 113 -5.44 6.95 6.34
C GLU A 113 -5.07 8.45 6.40
N PRO A 114 -5.73 9.23 7.27
CA PRO A 114 -5.34 10.61 7.54
C PRO A 114 -3.89 10.68 8.01
N GLY A 115 -3.11 11.59 7.45
CA GLY A 115 -1.70 11.78 7.82
C GLY A 115 -0.70 10.97 6.99
N TYR A 116 -1.15 10.08 6.10
CA TYR A 116 -0.25 9.32 5.20
C TYR A 116 0.70 10.22 4.41
N ILE A 117 0.17 11.30 3.84
CA ILE A 117 0.98 12.27 3.07
C ILE A 117 2.10 12.84 3.96
N ASN A 118 1.79 13.23 5.20
CA ASN A 118 2.77 13.78 6.14
C ASN A 118 3.82 12.75 6.59
N ALA A 119 3.49 11.46 6.56
CA ALA A 119 4.41 10.38 6.89
C ALA A 119 5.40 10.10 5.75
N VAL A 120 4.97 10.24 4.50
CA VAL A 120 5.75 9.87 3.29
C VAL A 120 6.51 11.04 2.67
N ILE A 121 5.99 12.25 2.82
CA ILE A 121 6.52 13.42 2.12
C ILE A 121 7.87 13.85 2.70
N ASP A 122 8.82 14.14 1.81
CA ASP A 122 10.10 14.72 2.20
C ASP A 122 9.92 16.15 2.77
N PRO A 123 10.70 16.55 3.79
CA PRO A 123 10.50 17.80 4.53
C PRO A 123 10.70 19.08 3.69
N ASP A 124 11.39 19.00 2.55
CA ASP A 124 11.62 20.11 1.62
C ASP A 124 10.62 20.13 0.45
N LYS A 125 9.63 19.25 0.47
CA LYS A 125 8.62 19.08 -0.59
C LYS A 125 7.23 19.46 -0.11
N VAL A 126 6.34 19.66 -1.07
CA VAL A 126 4.93 19.97 -0.87
C VAL A 126 4.07 19.02 -1.70
N PRO A 127 2.93 18.57 -1.18
CA PRO A 127 2.01 17.74 -1.93
C PRO A 127 1.23 18.61 -2.91
N TYR A 128 1.13 18.20 -4.16
CA TYR A 128 0.37 18.92 -5.19
C TYR A 128 -0.57 17.97 -5.93
N ALA A 129 -1.86 18.30 -5.96
CA ALA A 129 -2.88 17.49 -6.60
C ALA A 129 -3.01 17.81 -8.09
N VAL A 130 -2.94 16.77 -8.93
CA VAL A 130 -3.16 16.83 -10.37
C VAL A 130 -4.28 15.87 -10.73
N ILE A 131 -5.31 16.39 -11.40
CA ILE A 131 -6.40 15.57 -11.95
C ILE A 131 -5.93 15.08 -13.33
N VAL A 132 -6.14 13.80 -13.60
CA VAL A 132 -5.74 13.16 -14.86
C VAL A 132 -6.91 12.38 -15.44
N ASN A 133 -6.91 12.16 -16.75
CA ASN A 133 -7.97 11.39 -17.35
C ASN A 133 -7.81 9.91 -16.98
N PRO A 134 -8.92 9.18 -16.73
CA PRO A 134 -8.86 7.75 -16.44
C PRO A 134 -8.16 6.93 -17.54
N THR A 135 -8.28 7.39 -18.80
CA THR A 135 -7.65 6.75 -19.95
C THR A 135 -6.13 6.88 -19.94
N ASP A 136 -5.58 7.92 -19.30
CA ASP A 136 -4.14 8.19 -19.24
C ASP A 136 -3.43 7.22 -18.27
N ILE A 137 -4.17 6.69 -17.29
CA ILE A 137 -3.66 5.69 -16.35
C ILE A 137 -4.00 4.29 -16.88
N VAL A 138 -3.17 3.81 -17.80
CA VAL A 138 -3.26 2.43 -18.29
C VAL A 138 -3.04 1.45 -17.12
N GLY A 139 -4.07 0.68 -16.77
CA GLY A 139 -3.97 -0.58 -16.04
C GLY A 139 -3.27 -0.58 -14.67
N GLY A 140 -3.34 0.50 -13.89
CA GLY A 140 -2.73 0.56 -12.55
C GLY A 140 -1.19 0.62 -12.57
N LEU A 141 -0.59 1.11 -13.67
CA LEU A 141 0.86 1.29 -13.78
C LEU A 141 1.42 2.40 -12.87
N ILE A 142 0.57 3.38 -12.54
CA ILE A 142 0.88 4.47 -11.61
C ILE A 142 0.25 4.14 -10.26
N THR A 143 1.09 3.94 -9.25
CA THR A 143 0.70 3.61 -7.87
C THR A 143 1.46 4.50 -6.90
N HIS A 144 1.20 4.34 -5.60
CA HIS A 144 1.97 4.98 -4.53
C HIS A 144 3.48 4.67 -4.69
N GLY A 145 4.31 5.72 -4.73
CA GLY A 145 5.75 5.62 -4.94
C GLY A 145 6.19 5.52 -6.40
N SER A 146 5.28 5.42 -7.38
CA SER A 146 5.64 5.51 -8.81
C SER A 146 6.24 6.87 -9.13
N LEU A 147 7.12 6.91 -10.14
CA LEU A 147 7.59 8.14 -10.75
C LEU A 147 6.74 8.45 -11.99
N VAL A 148 6.41 9.73 -12.19
CA VAL A 148 5.62 10.21 -13.32
C VAL A 148 6.27 11.40 -14.00
N ASP A 149 5.97 11.52 -15.28
CA ASP A 149 6.36 12.61 -16.16
C ASP A 149 5.12 13.44 -16.47
N VAL A 150 5.23 14.76 -16.31
CA VAL A 150 4.19 15.72 -16.67
C VAL A 150 4.61 16.43 -17.94
N VAL A 151 3.79 16.32 -18.98
CA VAL A 151 4.01 16.96 -20.28
C VAL A 151 2.91 17.98 -20.53
N ALA A 152 3.25 19.03 -21.28
CA ALA A 152 2.34 20.09 -21.67
C ALA A 152 2.11 20.03 -23.17
N LEU A 153 0.85 19.90 -23.55
CA LEU A 153 0.35 20.16 -24.88
C LEU A 153 -0.03 21.64 -24.97
N SER A 154 0.69 22.40 -25.80
CA SER A 154 0.50 23.84 -25.98
C SER A 154 0.30 24.20 -27.45
N SER A 155 -0.36 25.33 -27.70
CA SER A 155 -0.45 25.94 -29.02
C SER A 155 -0.04 27.41 -28.95
N GLU A 156 0.66 27.90 -29.98
CA GLU A 156 1.01 29.33 -30.08
C GLU A 156 -0.22 30.21 -30.39
N GLN A 157 -1.26 29.63 -30.99
CA GLN A 157 -2.44 30.35 -31.46
C GLN A 157 -3.65 30.23 -30.53
N GLN A 158 -3.61 29.28 -29.60
CA GLN A 158 -4.76 28.91 -28.76
C GLN A 158 -4.29 28.52 -27.36
N ASN A 159 -5.02 28.97 -26.33
CA ASN A 159 -4.80 28.48 -24.97
C ASN A 159 -5.55 27.15 -24.78
N LEU A 160 -4.79 26.06 -24.74
CA LEU A 160 -5.34 24.70 -24.60
C LEU A 160 -5.71 24.34 -23.15
N ALA A 161 -5.53 25.23 -22.17
CA ALA A 161 -5.85 24.92 -20.77
C ALA A 161 -7.36 24.73 -20.50
N ASN A 162 -8.23 25.34 -21.32
CA ASN A 162 -9.70 25.29 -21.12
C ASN A 162 -10.46 24.86 -22.38
N GLU A 163 -9.75 24.54 -23.48
CA GLU A 163 -10.37 24.21 -24.76
C GLU A 163 -10.01 22.77 -25.13
N ASP A 164 -11.03 21.89 -25.11
CA ASP A 164 -10.86 20.46 -25.40
C ASP A 164 -10.63 20.16 -26.89
N THR A 165 -10.80 21.17 -27.76
CA THR A 165 -10.66 21.02 -29.21
C THR A 165 -9.58 21.94 -29.75
N VAL A 166 -8.54 21.35 -30.31
CA VAL A 166 -7.51 22.07 -31.05
C VAL A 166 -8.12 22.60 -32.35
N THR A 167 -8.19 23.92 -32.49
CA THR A 167 -8.73 24.58 -33.69
C THR A 167 -7.68 24.75 -34.79
N SER A 168 -6.41 24.84 -34.39
CA SER A 168 -5.26 24.95 -35.29
C SER A 168 -4.19 23.91 -34.95
N TYR A 169 -4.28 22.75 -35.62
CA TYR A 169 -3.35 21.64 -35.42
C TYR A 169 -1.92 21.93 -35.87
N GLN A 170 -1.67 23.04 -36.54
CA GLN A 170 -0.39 23.39 -37.16
C GLN A 170 0.62 23.96 -36.16
N THR A 171 0.16 24.47 -35.01
CA THR A 171 1.03 25.14 -34.02
C THR A 171 1.08 24.42 -32.68
N VAL A 172 0.79 23.12 -32.68
CA VAL A 172 0.72 22.32 -31.46
C VAL A 172 2.06 21.68 -31.19
N SER A 173 2.48 21.73 -29.93
CA SER A 173 3.69 21.08 -29.44
C SER A 173 3.44 20.38 -28.12
N VAL A 174 4.11 19.25 -27.92
CA VAL A 174 4.26 18.58 -26.64
C VAL A 174 5.66 18.89 -26.12
N SER A 175 5.75 19.29 -24.86
CA SER A 175 7.02 19.53 -24.19
C SER A 175 7.02 19.02 -22.74
N PRO A 176 8.17 18.57 -22.21
CA PRO A 176 8.25 18.09 -20.85
C PRO A 176 8.19 19.25 -19.84
N VAL A 177 7.27 19.17 -18.89
CA VAL A 177 7.13 20.16 -17.81
C VAL A 177 7.92 19.72 -16.58
N LEU A 178 7.62 18.53 -16.07
CA LEU A 178 8.31 17.94 -14.92
C LEU A 178 8.61 16.47 -15.20
N MET A 179 9.81 16.02 -14.86
CA MET A 179 10.23 14.64 -15.12
C MET A 179 10.53 13.91 -13.80
N ALA A 180 10.28 12.61 -13.78
CA ALA A 180 10.56 11.68 -12.69
C ALA A 180 10.08 12.18 -11.32
N VAL A 181 8.85 12.69 -11.28
CA VAL A 181 8.20 13.17 -10.05
C VAL A 181 7.55 12.02 -9.30
N LYS A 182 7.79 11.92 -7.99
CA LYS A 182 7.19 10.88 -7.15
C LYS A 182 5.71 11.13 -6.89
N VAL A 183 4.90 10.08 -7.06
CA VAL A 183 3.49 10.04 -6.67
C VAL A 183 3.40 9.57 -5.23
N ILE A 184 2.83 10.40 -4.36
CA ILE A 184 2.57 10.05 -2.96
C ILE A 184 1.33 9.17 -2.88
N LYS A 185 0.23 9.60 -3.50
CA LYS A 185 -1.07 8.93 -3.42
C LYS A 185 -1.82 9.03 -4.75
N VAL A 186 -2.59 7.98 -5.05
CA VAL A 186 -3.57 7.96 -6.13
C VAL A 186 -4.95 7.87 -5.48
N SER A 187 -5.82 8.83 -5.76
CA SER A 187 -7.21 8.84 -5.31
C SER A 187 -8.12 8.67 -6.51
N GLN A 188 -9.07 7.74 -6.41
CA GLN A 188 -10.08 7.52 -7.44
C GLN A 188 -11.45 7.78 -6.83
N GLU A 189 -12.18 8.73 -7.40
CA GLU A 189 -13.55 9.03 -7.01
C GLU A 189 -14.47 8.76 -8.19
N THR A 190 -15.50 7.94 -7.99
CA THR A 190 -16.52 7.68 -8.99
C THR A 190 -17.81 8.35 -8.55
N HIS A 191 -18.28 9.31 -9.34
CA HIS A 191 -19.53 10.03 -9.12
C HIS A 191 -20.58 9.55 -10.12
N GLU A 192 -21.82 9.39 -9.67
CA GLU A 192 -22.96 9.05 -10.55
C GLU A 192 -23.57 10.34 -11.13
N GLU A 193 -23.44 10.55 -12.44
CA GLU A 193 -24.14 11.60 -13.18
C GLU A 193 -25.42 11.02 -13.81
N GLY A 194 -26.52 11.11 -13.07
CA GLY A 194 -27.84 10.72 -13.57
C GLY A 194 -28.01 9.20 -13.72
N ARG A 195 -28.99 8.78 -14.54
CA ARG A 195 -29.55 7.42 -14.46
C ARG A 195 -28.67 6.28 -14.98
N ASN A 196 -27.56 6.54 -15.68
CA ASN A 196 -26.70 5.49 -16.29
C ASN A 196 -25.27 5.95 -16.64
N LYS A 197 -24.77 7.07 -16.11
CA LYS A 197 -23.44 7.57 -16.43
C LYS A 197 -22.65 7.72 -15.13
N SER A 198 -21.57 6.96 -14.98
CA SER A 198 -20.60 7.17 -13.92
C SER A 198 -19.40 7.91 -14.49
N VAL A 199 -18.95 8.94 -13.77
CA VAL A 199 -17.74 9.69 -14.10
C VAL A 199 -16.72 9.37 -13.02
N THR A 200 -15.61 8.76 -13.45
CA THR A 200 -14.48 8.48 -12.58
C THR A 200 -13.45 9.58 -12.74
N THR A 201 -13.10 10.24 -11.63
CA THR A 201 -12.02 11.22 -11.57
C THR A 201 -10.84 10.58 -10.86
N ILE A 202 -9.66 10.62 -11.47
CA ILE A 202 -8.43 10.18 -10.82
C ILE A 202 -7.59 11.40 -10.46
N THR A 203 -7.19 11.48 -9.20
CA THR A 203 -6.32 12.52 -8.67
C THR A 203 -5.00 11.92 -8.22
N LEU A 204 -3.91 12.41 -8.78
CA LEU A 204 -2.55 12.09 -8.36
C LEU A 204 -2.05 13.17 -7.40
N ILE A 205 -1.57 12.75 -6.23
CA ILE A 205 -0.89 13.64 -5.28
C ILE A 205 0.61 13.48 -5.51
N LEU A 206 1.23 14.51 -6.05
CA LEU A 206 2.65 14.55 -6.42
C LEU A 206 3.48 15.16 -5.30
N GLU A 207 4.70 14.66 -5.11
CA GLU A 207 5.71 15.23 -4.23
C GLU A 207 6.58 16.24 -5.01
N LEU A 208 6.42 17.53 -4.73
CA LEU A 208 7.05 18.60 -5.53
C LEU A 208 7.88 19.57 -4.68
N THR A 209 8.90 20.15 -5.29
CA THR A 209 9.54 21.36 -4.77
C THR A 209 8.68 22.59 -5.03
N GLN A 210 8.88 23.67 -4.28
CA GLN A 210 8.19 24.94 -4.51
C GLN A 210 8.39 25.49 -5.93
N LYS A 211 9.59 25.32 -6.51
CA LYS A 211 9.89 25.71 -7.90
C LYS A 211 9.04 24.91 -8.90
N GLN A 212 8.87 23.61 -8.68
CA GLN A 212 8.05 22.75 -9.53
C GLN A 212 6.56 23.09 -9.42
N VAL A 213 6.08 23.44 -8.22
CA VAL A 213 4.71 23.93 -8.02
C VAL A 213 4.46 25.20 -8.82
N ALA A 214 5.37 26.19 -8.76
CA ALA A 214 5.23 27.42 -9.56
C ALA A 214 5.20 27.13 -11.07
N LYS A 215 6.06 26.22 -11.55
CA LYS A 215 6.09 25.79 -12.95
C LYS A 215 4.77 25.14 -13.37
N LEU A 216 4.25 24.21 -12.58
CA LEU A 216 2.95 23.56 -12.86
C LEU A 216 1.78 24.52 -12.78
N ALA A 217 1.79 25.46 -11.82
CA ALA A 217 0.72 26.44 -11.68
C ALA A 217 0.60 27.30 -12.95
N ILE A 218 1.71 27.70 -13.53
CA ILE A 218 1.72 28.41 -14.82
C ILE A 218 1.25 27.47 -15.93
N ALA A 219 1.87 26.29 -16.06
CA ALA A 219 1.58 25.34 -17.13
C ALA A 219 0.09 24.94 -17.17
N LYS A 220 -0.54 24.73 -16.01
CA LYS A 220 -1.98 24.41 -15.88
C LYS A 220 -2.90 25.50 -16.46
N ASN A 221 -2.45 26.75 -16.53
CA ASN A 221 -3.26 27.87 -17.02
C ASN A 221 -3.03 28.19 -18.51
N ILE A 222 -1.99 27.63 -19.13
CA ILE A 222 -1.58 27.97 -20.51
C ILE A 222 -1.48 26.76 -21.44
N ALA A 223 -1.54 25.54 -20.89
CA ALA A 223 -1.38 24.31 -21.63
C ALA A 223 -2.29 23.21 -21.05
N GLN A 224 -2.63 22.24 -21.88
CA GLN A 224 -3.25 21.00 -21.43
C GLN A 224 -2.14 20.10 -20.86
N LEU A 225 -2.34 19.60 -19.65
CA LEU A 225 -1.35 18.75 -18.98
C LEU A 225 -1.74 17.28 -19.09
N GLU A 226 -0.75 16.46 -19.44
CA GLU A 226 -0.87 15.01 -19.41
C GLU A 226 0.19 14.43 -18.47
N VAL A 227 -0.14 13.30 -17.86
CA VAL A 227 0.74 12.62 -16.91
C VAL A 227 0.95 11.18 -17.35
N HIS A 228 2.21 10.81 -17.49
CA HIS A 228 2.64 9.48 -17.94
C HIS A 228 3.54 8.83 -16.90
N LYS A 229 3.65 7.50 -16.92
CA LYS A 229 4.64 6.80 -16.08
C LYS A 229 6.04 7.17 -16.55
N SER A 230 6.89 7.60 -15.62
CA SER A 230 8.24 8.00 -15.94
C SER A 230 9.14 6.80 -16.23
N LEU A 231 9.97 6.94 -17.25
CA LEU A 231 11.09 6.04 -17.55
C LEU A 231 12.42 6.56 -16.97
N GLY A 232 12.39 7.73 -16.33
CA GLY A 232 13.55 8.39 -15.74
C GLY A 232 13.96 9.66 -16.48
N LEU A 233 14.93 10.38 -15.92
CA LEU A 233 15.34 11.71 -16.42
C LEU A 233 16.04 11.68 -17.78
N GLN A 234 16.56 10.53 -18.22
CA GLN A 234 17.33 10.41 -19.46
C GLN A 234 16.44 10.49 -20.70
N GLU A 235 15.17 10.08 -20.58
CA GLU A 235 14.19 10.07 -21.67
C GLU A 235 13.50 11.42 -21.89
N ALA A 236 13.85 12.43 -21.08
CA ALA A 236 13.20 13.74 -21.13
C ALA A 236 13.35 14.44 -22.49
N SER A 237 14.47 14.23 -23.20
CA SER A 237 14.70 14.81 -24.53
C SER A 237 13.88 14.17 -25.63
N GLU A 238 13.39 12.94 -25.41
CA GLU A 238 12.54 12.20 -26.35
C GLU A 238 11.05 12.50 -26.14
N LEU A 239 10.67 13.05 -24.97
CA LEU A 239 9.30 13.45 -24.63
C LEU A 239 8.93 14.85 -25.18
N GLN A 240 9.26 15.09 -26.45
CA GLN A 240 8.90 16.31 -27.16
C GLN A 240 8.53 15.98 -28.61
N ALA A 241 7.50 16.66 -29.10
CA ALA A 241 7.04 16.54 -30.48
C ALA A 241 6.30 17.81 -30.89
N ASN A 242 6.23 18.08 -32.18
CA ASN A 242 5.39 19.13 -32.74
C ASN A 242 4.52 18.58 -33.87
N SER A 243 3.63 19.43 -34.38
CA SER A 243 2.73 19.11 -35.49
C SER A 243 3.43 18.49 -36.71
N GLY A 244 4.67 18.89 -37.02
CA GLY A 244 5.45 18.35 -38.15
C GLY A 244 5.94 16.93 -37.97
N ASP A 245 6.10 16.46 -36.73
CA ASP A 245 6.50 15.08 -36.45
C ASP A 245 5.36 14.08 -36.71
N VAL A 246 4.11 14.56 -36.68
CA VAL A 246 2.90 13.75 -36.86
C VAL A 246 2.26 13.96 -38.24
N LEU A 247 2.29 15.19 -38.77
CA LEU A 247 1.65 15.55 -40.03
C LEU A 247 2.68 15.56 -41.18
N PRO A 248 2.70 14.55 -42.06
CA PRO A 248 3.75 14.39 -43.09
C PRO A 248 3.79 15.53 -44.12
N ASP A 249 2.67 16.23 -44.34
CA ASP A 249 2.57 17.35 -45.27
C ASP A 249 2.81 18.72 -44.60
N TYR A 250 2.99 18.78 -43.27
CA TYR A 250 3.27 20.02 -42.57
C TYR A 250 4.76 20.37 -42.66
N ARG A 251 5.08 21.49 -43.30
CA ARG A 251 6.44 22.04 -43.35
C ARG A 251 6.45 23.32 -42.53
N ALA A 252 6.95 23.25 -41.29
CA ALA A 252 7.21 24.45 -40.50
C ALA A 252 8.21 25.34 -41.26
N ILE A 253 7.79 26.55 -41.65
CA ILE A 253 8.70 27.49 -42.32
C ILE A 253 9.30 28.36 -41.21
N VAL A 254 10.54 28.07 -40.83
CA VAL A 254 11.31 28.92 -39.93
C VAL A 254 11.86 30.10 -40.74
N GLU A 255 11.16 31.24 -40.72
CA GLU A 255 11.70 32.48 -41.28
C GLU A 255 12.73 33.07 -40.30
N PHE A 256 13.99 33.11 -40.71
CA PHE A 256 15.03 33.88 -40.02
C PHE A 256 15.00 35.32 -40.55
N ARG A 257 14.48 36.26 -39.76
CA ARG A 257 14.58 37.69 -40.07
C ARG A 257 15.47 38.38 -39.05
N ALA A 258 16.63 38.85 -39.51
CA ALA A 258 17.47 39.82 -38.80
C ALA A 258 17.65 39.57 -37.28
N GLY A 259 17.82 38.31 -36.87
CA GLY A 259 18.07 37.93 -35.47
C GLY A 259 16.88 37.37 -34.69
N GLU A 260 15.66 37.39 -35.26
CA GLU A 260 14.48 36.73 -34.67
C GLU A 260 14.05 35.56 -35.55
N ALA A 261 13.83 34.40 -34.92
CA ALA A 261 13.25 33.22 -35.54
C ALA A 261 11.75 33.22 -35.24
N THR A 262 10.93 33.30 -36.28
CA THR A 262 9.47 33.16 -36.17
C THR A 262 9.03 31.93 -36.96
N ILE A 263 8.26 31.05 -36.31
CA ILE A 263 7.67 29.86 -36.92
C ILE A 263 6.35 30.28 -37.59
N LYS A 264 6.19 29.95 -38.87
CA LYS A 264 4.94 30.12 -39.62
C LYS A 264 4.42 28.79 -40.13
#